data_AF-A0A7W0EHV3-F1
#
_entry.id   AF-A0A7W0EHV3-F1
#
_cell.length_a   1.000
_cell.length_b   1.000
_cell.length_c   1.000
_cell.angle_alpha   90.00
_cell.angle_beta   90.00
_cell.angle_gamma   90.00
#
_symmetry.space_group_name_H-M   'P 1'
#
loop_
_entity.id
_entity.type
_entity.pdbx_description
1 polymer ?
#
loop_
_entity_poly.entity_id
_entity_poly.type
_entity_poly.pdbx_seq_one_letter_code
_entity_poly.pdbx_strand_id
1 'polypeptide(L)' 'MILRAIDIRIPDKDLSILHRAALSLHLGGVGYYPREDFIHIDSGSIRAW' A
#
# COMPACT_ATOMS: atom_id res chain seq x y z
N MET A 1 16.79 -6.57 9.97
CA MET A 1 15.43 -6.61 9.41
C MET A 1 15.54 -6.38 7.91
N ILE A 2 15.15 -7.34 7.07
CA ILE A 2 15.17 -7.16 5.61
C ILE A 2 13.86 -6.45 5.26
N LEU A 3 13.93 -5.27 4.63
CA LEU A 3 12.74 -4.58 4.13
C LEU A 3 12.12 -5.44 3.02
N ARG A 4 10.87 -5.83 3.21
CA ARG A 4 10.05 -6.50 2.20
C ARG A 4 9.02 -5.51 1.71
N ALA A 5 8.77 -5.52 0.41
CA ALA A 5 7.75 -4.70 -0.21
C ALA A 5 6.99 -5.48 -1.27
N ILE A 6 5.76 -5.06 -1.54
CA ILE A 6 4.93 -5.59 -2.62
C ILE A 6 4.05 -4.47 -3.16
N ASP A 7 3.86 -4.48 -4.48
CA ASP A 7 2.90 -3.64 -5.17
C ASP A 7 1.62 -4.45 -5.39
N ILE A 8 0.48 -3.92 -4.96
CA ILE A 8 -0.80 -4.63 -4.93
C ILE A 8 -1.83 -3.91 -5.78
N ARG A 9 -2.46 -4.67 -6.66
CA ARG A 9 -3.73 -4.34 -7.32
C ARG A 9 -4.67 -5.53 -7.20
N ILE A 10 -5.90 -5.28 -6.76
CA ILE A 10 -6.96 -6.30 -6.73
C ILE A 10 -7.99 -5.94 -7.81
N PRO A 11 -8.22 -6.80 -8.82
CA PRO A 11 -9.29 -6.61 -9.80
C PRO A 11 -10.64 -6.39 -9.10
N ASP A 12 -11.51 -5.59 -9.70
CA ASP A 12 -12.86 -5.29 -9.19
C ASP A 12 -12.92 -4.62 -7.81
N LYS A 13 -11.79 -4.09 -7.31
CA LYS A 13 -11.73 -3.24 -6.11
C LYS A 13 -11.16 -1.87 -6.44
N ASP A 14 -11.81 -0.84 -5.90
CA ASP A 14 -11.31 0.52 -5.99
C ASP A 14 -9.96 0.62 -5.29
N LEU A 15 -8.97 1.18 -5.99
CA LEU A 15 -7.64 1.38 -5.45
C LEU A 15 -7.66 2.23 -4.17
N SER A 16 -8.59 3.18 -4.09
CA SER A 16 -8.77 4.03 -2.89
C SER A 16 -9.24 3.24 -1.66
N ILE A 17 -10.05 2.19 -1.85
CA ILE A 17 -10.46 1.29 -0.75
C ILE A 17 -9.25 0.50 -0.27
N LEU A 18 -8.45 0.00 -1.21
CA LEU A 18 -7.24 -0.75 -0.92
C LEU A 18 -6.22 0.09 -0.14
N HIS A 19 -6.02 1.32 -0.58
CA HIS A 19 -5.15 2.28 0.09
C HIS A 19 -5.60 2.57 1.52
N ARG A 20 -6.89 2.85 1.74
CA ARG A 20 -7.44 3.07 3.10
C ARG A 20 -7.30 1.84 3.98
N ALA A 21 -7.51 0.64 3.43
CA ALA A 21 -7.33 -0.60 4.16
C ALA A 21 -5.86 -0.77 4.59
N ALA A 22 -4.90 -0.56 3.69
CA ALA A 22 -3.47 -0.65 4.00
C ALA A 22 -3.05 0.36 5.09
N LEU A 23 -3.49 1.61 5.00
CA LEU A 23 -3.23 2.63 6.03
C LEU A 23 -3.80 2.23 7.40
N SER A 24 -5.00 1.64 7.43
CA SER A 24 -5.65 1.23 8.68
C SER A 24 -4.88 0.17 9.46
N LEU A 25 -4.05 -0.63 8.79
CA LEU A 25 -3.26 -1.68 9.42
C LEU A 25 -2.13 -1.12 10.30
N HIS A 26 -1.62 0.08 10.02
CA HIS A 26 -0.45 0.64 10.72
C HIS A 26 0.77 -0.30 10.72
N LEU A 27 0.94 -1.09 9.65
CA LEU A 27 2.01 -2.07 9.49
C LEU A 27 2.95 -1.66 8.34
N GLY A 28 3.73 -0.60 8.58
CA GLY A 28 4.80 -0.15 7.71
C GLY A 28 4.42 0.94 6.70
N GLY A 29 5.15 1.03 5.60
CA GLY A 29 4.99 2.09 4.61
C GLY A 29 3.87 1.79 3.61
N VAL A 30 3.12 2.82 3.22
CA VAL A 30 2.05 2.73 2.23
C VAL A 30 2.21 3.84 1.19
N GLY A 31 2.29 3.48 -0.10
CA GLY A 31 2.35 4.42 -1.22
C GLY A 31 1.12 4.33 -2.13
N TYR A 32 0.59 5.45 -2.60
CA TYR A 32 -0.59 5.50 -3.47
C TYR A 32 -0.26 5.91 -4.92
N TYR A 33 -0.43 4.98 -5.87
CA TYR A 33 -0.10 5.17 -7.29
C TYR A 33 -1.35 5.02 -8.19
N PRO A 34 -2.28 6.00 -8.19
CA PRO A 34 -3.54 5.89 -8.93
C PRO A 34 -3.39 5.98 -10.45
N ARG A 35 -2.29 6.53 -10.96
CA ARG A 35 -2.03 6.59 -12.41
C ARG A 35 -1.55 5.24 -12.94
N GLU A 36 -0.73 4.56 -12.17
CA GLU A 36 -0.15 3.26 -12.46
C GLU A 36 -1.00 2.08 -11.95
N ASP A 37 -2.08 2.40 -11.23
CA ASP A 37 -3.14 1.49 -10.79
C ASP A 37 -2.71 0.43 -9.75
N PHE A 38 -1.88 0.83 -8.77
CA PHE A 38 -1.48 -0.03 -7.65
C PHE A 38 -1.25 0.75 -6.33
N ILE A 39 -1.18 0.03 -5.21
CA ILE A 39 -0.65 0.54 -3.95
C ILE A 39 0.66 -0.14 -3.63
N HIS A 40 1.62 0.59 -3.08
CA HIS A 40 2.85 0.04 -2.54
C HIS A 40 2.66 -0.22 -1.05
N ILE A 41 3.11 -1.37 -0.55
CA ILE A 41 3.23 -1.62 0.88
C ILE A 41 4.60 -2.22 1.23
N ASP A 42 5.18 -1.80 2.36
CA ASP A 42 6.44 -2.34 2.86
C ASP A 42 6.47 -2.54 4.37
N SER A 43 7.37 -3.39 4.85
CA SER A 43 7.52 -3.74 6.27
C SER A 43 8.43 -2.79 7.08
N GLY A 44 8.66 -1.56 6.60
CA GLY A 44 9.50 -0.55 7.25
C GLY A 44 8.77 0.25 8.33
N SER A 45 9.25 1.46 8.61
CA SER A 45 8.57 2.40 9.51
C SER A 45 7.21 2.84 8.95
N ILE A 46 6.27 3.13 9.83
CA ILE A 46 4.94 3.68 9.47
C ILE A 46 5.14 5.02 8.78
N ARG A 47 4.73 5.10 7.51
CA ARG A 47 4.79 6.29 6.67
C ARG A 47 3.78 6.15 5.52
N ALA A 48 3.32 7.28 4.99
CA ALA A 48 2.39 7.29 3.86
C ALA A 48 2.86 8.32 2.82
N TRP A 49 2.73 8.01 1.53
CA TRP A 49 3.05 8.92 0.43
C TRP A 49 2.14 8.73 -0.79
#